data_AF-A0A0N0V0A1-F1
#
_entry.id   AF-A0A0N0V0A1-F1
#
_cell.length_a   1.000
_cell.length_b   1.000
_cell.length_c   1.000
_cell.angle_alpha   90.00
_cell.angle_beta   90.00
_cell.angle_gamma   90.00
#
_symmetry.space_group_name_H-M   'P 1'
#
loop_
_entity.id
_entity.type
_entity.pdbx_description
1 polymer ?
#
loop_
_entity_poly.entity_id
_entity_poly.type
_entity_poly.pdbx_seq_one_letter_code
_entity_poly.pdbx_strand_id
1 'polypeptide(L)'
;MNKQDKSDLRSLKLHKEIAKKLRADNQLWNIPLMNIEKWKDKKSNLPYALAEWKQILLFSSKEEIYKVLEGSSQRAKQLRSSSPFTGILTDIERNKIFNT
;
A
#
# COMPACT_ATOMS: atom_id res chain seq x y z
N MET A 1 -18.77 -17.49 2.11
CA MET A 1 -17.77 -16.45 1.75
C MET A 1 -17.43 -15.67 3.01
N ASN A 2 -16.23 -15.85 3.56
CA ASN A 2 -15.88 -15.37 4.90
C ASN A 2 -15.68 -13.86 4.91
N LYS A 3 -15.94 -13.20 6.05
CA LYS A 3 -15.76 -11.74 6.22
C LYS A 3 -14.33 -11.27 5.90
N GLN A 4 -13.34 -12.14 6.14
CA GLN A 4 -11.93 -11.89 5.83
C GLN A 4 -11.67 -11.73 4.32
N ASP A 5 -12.36 -12.50 3.48
CA ASP A 5 -12.20 -12.43 2.02
C ASP A 5 -12.70 -11.09 1.46
N LYS A 6 -13.81 -10.57 2.00
CA LYS A 6 -14.36 -9.27 1.57
C LYS A 6 -13.44 -8.11 1.92
N SER A 7 -12.79 -8.14 3.08
CA SER A 7 -11.84 -7.09 3.49
C SER A 7 -10.58 -7.12 2.63
N ASP A 8 -10.08 -8.31 2.31
CA ASP A 8 -8.92 -8.48 1.43
C ASP A 8 -9.21 -8.03 0.00
N LEU A 9 -10.37 -8.39 -0.55
CA LEU A 9 -10.84 -7.93 -1.86
C LEU A 9 -10.91 -6.39 -1.96
N ARG A 10 -11.43 -5.73 -0.91
CA ARG A 10 -11.47 -4.26 -0.83
C ARG A 10 -10.07 -3.66 -0.75
N SER A 11 -9.19 -4.25 0.06
CA SER A 11 -7.78 -3.84 0.13
C SER A 11 -7.10 -3.98 -1.22
N LEU A 12 -7.32 -5.08 -1.94
CA LEU A 12 -6.79 -5.28 -3.28
C LEU A 12 -7.31 -4.24 -4.27
N LYS A 13 -8.62 -3.94 -4.28
CA LYS A 13 -9.20 -2.87 -5.13
C LYS A 13 -8.55 -1.51 -4.83
N LEU A 14 -8.40 -1.14 -3.56
CA LEU A 14 -7.72 0.10 -3.15
C LEU A 14 -6.29 0.17 -3.68
N HIS A 15 -5.52 -0.89 -3.51
CA HIS A 15 -4.12 -0.91 -3.92
C HIS A 15 -3.94 -0.93 -5.44
N LYS A 16 -4.89 -1.50 -6.20
CA LYS A 16 -4.94 -1.39 -7.66
C LYS A 16 -5.14 0.05 -8.13
N GLU A 17 -6.04 0.81 -7.49
CA GLU A 17 -6.23 2.23 -7.83
C GLU A 17 -5.01 3.08 -7.45
N ILE A 18 -4.36 2.78 -6.31
CA ILE A 18 -3.08 3.38 -5.95
C ILE A 18 -2.03 3.11 -7.03
N ALA A 19 -1.88 1.86 -7.48
CA ALA A 19 -0.93 1.49 -8.52
C ALA A 19 -1.20 2.22 -9.84
N LYS A 20 -2.47 2.37 -10.24
CA LYS A 20 -2.84 3.19 -11.42
C LYS A 20 -2.39 4.64 -11.28
N LYS A 21 -2.62 5.27 -10.13
CA LYS A 21 -2.17 6.63 -9.87
C LYS A 21 -0.65 6.77 -9.89
N LEU A 22 0.07 5.85 -9.24
CA LEU A 22 1.53 5.82 -9.22
C LEU A 22 2.15 5.65 -10.62
N ARG A 23 1.45 4.97 -11.54
CA ARG A 23 1.84 4.88 -12.94
C ARG A 23 1.63 6.18 -13.70
N ALA A 24 0.55 6.91 -13.40
CA ALA A 24 0.21 8.16 -14.06
C ALA A 24 1.04 9.35 -13.54
N ASP A 25 1.37 9.36 -12.25
CA ASP A 25 2.12 10.44 -11.61
C ASP A 25 3.26 9.89 -10.76
N ASN A 26 4.48 10.15 -11.22
CA ASN A 26 5.69 9.71 -10.56
C ASN A 26 6.00 10.48 -9.27
N GLN A 27 5.43 11.67 -9.06
CA GLN A 27 5.68 12.47 -7.85
C GLN A 27 5.04 11.84 -6.61
N LEU A 28 4.00 11.01 -6.79
CA LEU A 28 3.31 10.29 -5.73
C LEU A 28 4.20 9.25 -5.01
N TRP A 29 5.33 8.86 -5.60
CA TRP A 29 6.31 7.96 -4.96
C TRP A 29 7.00 8.58 -3.74
N ASN A 30 6.95 9.91 -3.59
CA ASN A 30 7.47 10.58 -2.39
C ASN A 30 6.60 10.33 -1.15
N ILE A 31 5.28 10.15 -1.33
CA ILE A 31 4.32 9.95 -0.24
C ILE A 31 4.65 8.71 0.63
N PRO A 32 4.85 7.50 0.07
CA PRO A 32 5.14 6.32 0.89
C PRO A 32 6.47 6.45 1.64
N LEU A 33 7.48 7.11 1.07
CA LEU A 33 8.75 7.38 1.75
C LEU A 33 8.55 8.34 2.95
N MET A 34 7.81 9.43 2.74
CA MET A 34 7.46 10.37 3.82
C MET A 34 6.67 9.71 4.95
N ASN A 35 5.72 8.83 4.60
CA ASN A 35 4.94 8.09 5.59
C ASN A 35 5.81 7.15 6.44
N ILE A 36 6.77 6.44 5.82
CA ILE A 36 7.69 5.56 6.54
C ILE A 36 8.56 6.35 7.52
N GLU A 37 9.15 7.46 7.10
CA GLU A 37 9.97 8.29 8.00
C GLU A 37 9.13 8.89 9.13
N LYS A 38 7.92 9.38 8.84
CA LYS A 38 6.98 9.87 9.87
C LYS A 38 6.60 8.80 10.90
N TRP A 39 6.47 7.54 10.49
CA TRP A 39 6.13 6.44 11.39
C TRP A 39 7.33 5.93 12.18
N LYS A 40 8.53 6.00 11.60
CA LYS A 40 9.80 5.73 12.27
C LYS A 40 10.01 6.64 13.47
N ASP A 41 9.78 7.94 13.29
CA ASP A 41 9.98 8.91 14.38
C ASP A 41 8.98 8.73 15.53
N LYS A 42 7.82 8.14 15.27
CA LYS A 42 6.76 7.93 16.26
C LYS A 42 6.84 6.60 17.01
N LYS A 43 7.63 5.62 16.53
CA LYS A 43 7.71 4.29 17.13
C LYS A 43 9.16 3.84 17.22
N SER A 44 9.62 3.61 18.45
CA SER A 44 10.96 3.06 18.72
C SER A 44 11.20 1.70 18.06
N ASN A 45 10.13 0.92 17.82
CA ASN A 45 10.17 -0.32 17.02
C ASN A 45 9.26 -0.19 15.79
N LEU A 46 9.84 -0.24 14.60
CA LEU A 46 9.09 -0.42 13.37
C LEU A 46 8.53 -1.85 13.32
N PRO A 47 7.21 -2.03 13.09
CA PRO A 47 6.64 -3.32 12.69
C PRO A 47 7.43 -3.92 11.51
N TYR A 48 7.65 -5.23 11.54
CA TYR A 48 8.39 -5.98 10.51
C TYR A 48 7.95 -5.62 9.08
N ALA A 49 6.64 -5.53 8.85
CA ALA A 49 6.08 -5.18 7.55
C ALA A 49 6.47 -3.76 7.06
N LEU A 50 6.66 -2.79 7.96
CA LEU A 50 7.10 -1.44 7.59
C LEU A 50 8.59 -1.39 7.27
N ALA A 51 9.41 -2.16 8.00
CA ALA A 51 10.81 -2.32 7.66
C ALA A 51 10.97 -3.00 6.28
N GLU A 52 10.18 -4.03 6.01
CA GLU A 52 10.13 -4.71 4.71
C GLU A 52 9.70 -3.75 3.60
N TRP A 53 8.66 -2.94 3.81
CA TRP A 53 8.27 -1.90 2.86
C TRP A 53 9.37 -0.90 2.56
N LYS A 54 10.13 -0.48 3.58
CA LYS A 54 11.28 0.42 3.38
C LYS A 54 12.33 -0.22 2.48
N GLN A 55 12.65 -1.49 2.69
CA GLN A 55 13.59 -2.23 1.84
C GLN A 55 13.06 -2.33 0.41
N ILE A 56 11.79 -2.70 0.24
CA ILE A 56 11.15 -2.81 -1.08
C ILE A 56 11.19 -1.47 -1.82
N LEU A 57 10.84 -0.36 -1.15
CA LEU A 57 10.82 0.97 -1.79
C LEU A 57 12.21 1.50 -2.15
N LEU A 58 13.25 1.11 -1.41
CA LEU A 58 14.62 1.58 -1.66
C LEU A 58 15.39 0.71 -2.66
N PHE A 59 15.11 -0.60 -2.69
CA PHE A 59 15.94 -1.56 -3.44
C PHE A 59 15.19 -2.27 -4.57
N SER A 60 13.85 -2.22 -4.62
CA SER A 60 13.07 -2.89 -5.67
C SER A 60 12.68 -1.91 -6.79
N SER A 61 12.45 -2.45 -7.97
CA SER A 61 11.88 -1.67 -9.08
C SER A 61 10.40 -1.35 -8.82
N LYS A 62 9.90 -0.31 -9.50
CA LYS A 62 8.47 0.05 -9.44
C LYS A 62 7.57 -1.11 -9.87
N GLU A 63 8.02 -1.93 -10.81
CA GLU A 63 7.29 -3.11 -11.28
C GLU A 63 7.12 -4.17 -10.19
N GLU A 64 8.17 -4.46 -9.43
CA GLU A 64 8.08 -5.36 -8.28
C GLU A 64 7.13 -4.81 -7.21
N ILE A 65 7.15 -3.50 -7.00
CA ILE A 65 6.22 -2.85 -6.07
C ILE A 65 4.78 -2.98 -6.56
N TYR A 66 4.51 -2.81 -7.86
CA TYR A 66 3.19 -3.04 -8.43
C TYR A 66 2.71 -4.48 -8.24
N LYS A 67 3.59 -5.48 -8.41
CA LYS A 67 3.26 -6.88 -8.13
C LYS A 67 2.83 -7.10 -6.69
N VAL A 68 3.45 -6.42 -5.73
CA VAL A 68 3.04 -6.50 -4.31
C VAL A 68 1.68 -5.82 -4.10
N LEU A 69 1.48 -4.61 -4.65
CA LEU A 69 0.23 -3.86 -4.52
C LEU A 69 -0.96 -4.62 -5.12
N GLU A 70 -0.77 -5.24 -6.28
CA GLU A 70 -1.82 -5.89 -7.08
C GLU A 70 -1.90 -7.41 -6.86
N GLY A 71 -0.96 -8.00 -6.11
CA GLY A 71 -0.82 -9.46 -5.96
C GLY A 71 -1.77 -10.08 -4.94
N SER A 72 -2.26 -11.29 -5.18
CA SER A 72 -3.16 -12.00 -4.24
C SER A 72 -2.44 -12.95 -3.27
N SER A 73 -1.11 -13.02 -3.32
CA SER A 73 -0.32 -13.92 -2.46
C SER A 73 -0.39 -13.53 -0.98
N GLN A 74 -0.20 -14.49 -0.08
CA GLN A 74 -0.25 -14.25 1.37
C GLN A 74 0.73 -13.15 1.82
N ARG A 75 1.93 -13.12 1.22
CA ARG A 75 2.91 -12.03 1.44
C ARG A 75 2.37 -10.67 1.00
N ALA A 76 1.77 -10.59 -0.19
CA ALA A 76 1.16 -9.35 -0.69
C ALA A 76 0.01 -8.87 0.21
N LYS A 77 -0.83 -9.79 0.71
CA LYS A 77 -1.90 -9.46 1.67
C LYS A 77 -1.33 -8.89 2.97
N GLN A 78 -0.30 -9.53 3.53
CA GLN A 78 0.34 -9.09 4.76
C GLN A 78 0.95 -7.69 4.62
N LEU A 79 1.69 -7.47 3.53
CA LEU A 79 2.28 -6.16 3.20
C LEU A 79 1.21 -5.08 2.98
N ARG A 80 0.14 -5.39 2.24
CA ARG A 80 -0.99 -4.45 2.05
C ARG A 80 -1.67 -4.04 3.36
N SER A 81 -1.68 -4.89 4.38
CA SER A 81 -2.29 -4.55 5.67
C SER A 81 -1.58 -3.39 6.38
N SER A 82 -0.28 -3.21 6.12
CA SER A 82 0.58 -2.17 6.70
C SER A 82 1.19 -1.28 5.60
N SER A 83 0.39 -0.97 4.59
CA SER A 83 0.82 -0.25 3.39
C SER A 83 1.16 1.22 3.67
N PRO A 84 2.35 1.72 3.29
CA PRO A 84 2.76 3.11 3.47
C PRO A 84 2.12 4.06 2.43
N PHE A 85 1.26 3.56 1.53
CA PHE A 85 0.67 4.34 0.44
C PHE A 85 -0.61 5.10 0.86
N THR A 86 -0.85 5.23 2.17
CA THR A 86 -1.96 6.00 2.70
C THR A 86 -1.84 7.47 2.32
N GLY A 87 -2.93 8.08 1.84
CA GLY A 87 -2.96 9.48 1.41
C GLY A 87 -2.78 9.70 -0.10
N ILE A 88 -2.50 8.65 -0.89
CA ILE A 88 -2.51 8.74 -2.36
C ILE A 88 -3.93 8.81 -2.93
N LEU A 89 -4.84 8.05 -2.33
CA LEU A 89 -6.27 8.13 -2.63
C LEU A 89 -6.93 9.16 -1.73
N THR A 90 -7.75 10.01 -2.33
CA THR A 90 -8.66 10.93 -1.63
C THR A 90 -9.79 10.15 -0.95
N ASP A 91 -10.43 10.73 0.06
CA ASP A 91 -11.56 10.08 0.73
C ASP A 91 -12.73 9.77 -0.23
N ILE A 92 -12.93 10.61 -1.24
CA ILE A 92 -13.93 10.38 -2.30
C ILE A 92 -13.61 9.10 -3.08
N GLU A 93 -12.35 8.91 -3.49
CA GLU A 93 -11.92 7.72 -4.23
C GLU A 93 -12.00 6.46 -3.36
N ARG A 94 -11.61 6.56 -2.08
CA ARG A 94 -11.75 5.45 -1.13
C ARG A 94 -13.23 5.06 -0.98
N ASN A 95 -14.11 6.02 -0.78
CA ASN A 95 -15.55 5.78 -0.61
C ASN A 95 -16.18 5.13 -1.84
N LYS A 96 -15.79 5.51 -3.06
CA LYS A 96 -16.25 4.83 -4.29
C LYS A 96 -15.95 3.33 -4.28
N ILE A 97 -14.80 2.93 -3.74
CA ILE A 97 -14.37 1.52 -3.65
C ILE A 97 -15.08 0.76 -2.53
N PHE A 98 -15.44 1.45 -1.43
CA PHE A 98 -16.16 0.85 -0.31
C PHE A 98 -17.68 0.71 -0.57
N ASN A 99 -18.26 1.61 -1.37
CA ASN A 99 -19.68 1.61 -1.74
C ASN A 99 -20.02 0.76 -2.98
N THR A 100 -19.04 0.04 -3.57
CA THR A 100 -19.25 -0.93 -4.67
C THR A 100 -19.19 -2.37 -4.19
#